data_AF-A0A3D8VQN0-F1
#
_entry.id   AF-A0A3D8VQN0-F1
#
_cell.length_a   1.000
_cell.length_b   1.000
_cell.length_c   1.000
_cell.angle_alpha   90.00
_cell.angle_beta   90.00
_cell.angle_gamma   90.00
#
_symmetry.space_group_name_H-M   'P 1'
#
loop_
_entity.id
_entity.type
_entity.pdbx_description
1 polymer ?
#
loop_
_entity_poly.entity_id
_entity_poly.type
_entity_poly.pdbx_seq_one_letter_code
_entity_poly.pdbx_strand_id
1 'polypeptide(L)' 'MQKTVGKQLRTLRLEQGLSQEELSYQAGIHPTYISGIERGRRNPSITNF' A
#
# COMPACT_ATOMS: atom_id res chain seq x y z
N MET A 1 6.95 -18.48 -6.42
CA MET A 1 7.30 -17.05 -6.63
C MET A 1 6.63 -16.23 -5.53
N GLN A 2 7.39 -15.66 -4.58
CA GLN A 2 6.79 -14.79 -3.56
C GLN A 2 6.26 -13.51 -4.23
N LYS A 3 4.93 -13.35 -4.28
CA LYS A 3 4.33 -12.04 -4.55
C LYS A 3 4.61 -11.18 -3.31
N THR A 4 5.36 -10.10 -3.47
CA THR A 4 5.60 -9.16 -2.37
C THR A 4 4.30 -8.42 -2.04
N VAL A 5 4.03 -8.22 -0.75
CA VAL A 5 2.83 -7.53 -0.25
C VAL A 5 2.60 -6.20 -0.98
N GLY A 6 3.67 -5.45 -1.28
CA GLY A 6 3.59 -4.19 -2.03
C GLY A 6 3.04 -4.31 -3.45
N LYS A 7 3.33 -5.41 -4.17
CA LYS A 7 2.76 -5.64 -5.51
C LYS A 7 1.26 -5.90 -5.43
N GLN A 8 0.82 -6.70 -4.46
CA GLN A 8 -0.61 -6.97 -4.25
C GLN A 8 -1.36 -5.71 -3.81
N LEU A 9 -0.78 -4.92 -2.92
CA LEU A 9 -1.35 -3.63 -2.51
C LEU A 9 -1.56 -2.71 -3.72
N ARG A 10 -0.55 -2.60 -4.59
CA ARG A 10 -0.66 -1.79 -5.82
C ARG A 10 -1.76 -2.30 -6.74
N THR A 11 -1.86 -3.61 -6.95
CA THR A 11 -2.90 -4.21 -7.79
C THR A 11 -4.29 -3.88 -7.25
N LEU A 12 -4.55 -4.16 -5.97
CA LEU A 12 -5.85 -3.89 -5.35
C LEU A 12 -6.21 -2.41 -5.37
N ARG A 13 -5.22 -1.52 -5.14
CA ARG A 13 -5.42 -0.07 -5.22
C ARG A 13 -5.89 0.35 -6.61
N LEU A 14 -5.26 -0.17 -7.66
CA LEU A 14 -5.60 0.16 -9.04
C LEU A 14 -6.94 -0.45 -9.48
N GLU A 15 -7.26 -1.67 -9.03
CA GLU A 15 -8.57 -2.30 -9.27
C GLU A 15 -9.72 -1.49 -8.66
N GLN A 16 -9.47 -0.78 -7.56
CA GLN A 16 -10.41 0.13 -6.92
C GLN A 16 -10.38 1.56 -7.50
N GLY A 17 -9.52 1.83 -8.50
CA GLY A 17 -9.40 3.16 -9.11
C GLY A 17 -8.78 4.23 -8.19
N LEU A 18 -8.11 3.83 -7.11
CA LEU A 18 -7.59 4.74 -6.09
C LEU A 18 -6.21 5.28 -6.46
N SER A 19 -5.96 6.56 -6.18
CA SER A 19 -4.60 7.12 -6.17
C SER A 19 -3.85 6.70 -4.88
N GLN A 20 -2.54 6.90 -4.83
CA GLN A 20 -1.78 6.66 -3.59
C GLN A 20 -2.23 7.62 -2.48
N GLU A 21 -2.60 8.86 -2.82
CA GLU A 21 -3.16 9.84 -1.88
C GLU A 21 -4.52 9.38 -1.34
N GLU A 22 -5.41 8.92 -2.22
CA GLU A 22 -6.75 8.47 -1.84
C GLU A 22 -6.68 7.28 -0.89
N LEU A 23 -5.85 6.27 -1.23
CA LEU A 23 -5.61 5.13 -0.35
C LEU A 23 -4.99 5.56 0.97
N SER A 24 -4.06 6.50 0.95
CA SER A 24 -3.40 6.98 2.17
C SER A 24 -4.36 7.71 3.11
N TYR A 25 -5.28 8.51 2.55
CA TYR A 25 -6.32 9.20 3.28
C TYR A 25 -7.28 8.20 3.94
N GLN A 26 -7.76 7.21 3.18
CA GLN A 26 -8.63 6.15 3.69
C GLN A 26 -7.96 5.29 4.75
N ALA A 27 -6.66 4.99 4.59
CA ALA A 27 -5.88 4.18 5.52
C ALA A 27 -5.29 4.97 6.71
N GLY A 28 -5.50 6.29 6.77
CA GLY A 28 -4.99 7.13 7.86
C GLY A 28 -3.45 7.17 7.95
N ILE A 29 -2.74 7.00 6.83
CA ILE A 29 -1.28 6.95 6.77
C ILE A 29 -0.74 7.93 5.73
N HIS A 30 0.54 8.28 5.83
CA HIS A 30 1.13 9.21 4.89
C HIS A 30 1.31 8.58 3.48
N PRO A 31 1.03 9.30 2.36
CA PRO A 31 1.15 8.75 1.00
C PRO A 31 2.53 8.18 0.68
N THR A 32 3.60 8.76 1.23
CA THR A 32 4.97 8.26 1.05
C THR A 32 5.18 6.88 1.67
N TYR A 33 4.39 6.49 2.68
CA TYR A 33 4.41 5.16 3.28
C TYR A 33 3.81 4.13 2.30
N ILE A 34 2.64 4.42 1.70
CA ILE A 34 2.04 3.61 0.63
C ILE A 34 3.04 3.43 -0.52
N SER A 35 3.61 4.53 -1.02
CA SER A 35 4.60 4.50 -2.09
C SER A 35 5.83 3.63 -1.71
N GLY A 36 6.28 3.73 -0.47
CA GLY A 36 7.37 2.91 0.07
C GLY A 36 7.03 1.41 0.10
N ILE A 37 5.80 1.05 0.49
CA ILE A 37 5.32 -0.34 0.49
C ILE A 37 5.23 -0.88 -0.94
N GLU A 38 4.60 -0.16 -1.86
CA GLU A 38 4.43 -0.61 -3.26
C GLU A 38 5.76 -0.83 -3.98
N ARG A 39 6.79 -0.06 -3.62
CA ARG A 39 8.16 -0.20 -4.14
C ARG A 39 9.03 -1.19 -3.36
N GLY A 40 8.49 -1.84 -2.32
CA GLY A 40 9.23 -2.78 -1.48
C GLY A 40 10.32 -2.13 -0.60
N ARG A 41 10.25 -0.81 -0.39
CA ARG A 41 11.18 -0.06 0.49
C ARG A 41 10.71 0.03 1.94
N ARG A 42 9.48 -0.38 2.23
CA ARG A 42 8.88 -0.44 3.57
C ARG A 42 8.16 -1.79 3.70
N ASN A 43 8.34 -2.46 4.84
CA ASN A 43 7.47 -3.56 5.22
C ASN A 43 6.30 -2.98 6.03
N PRO A 44 5.04 -3.15 5.59
CA PRO A 44 3.91 -2.76 6.40
C PRO A 44 3.89 -3.64 7.65
N SER A 45 3.92 -3.01 8.82
CA SER A 45 3.66 -3.69 10.08
C SER A 45 2.14 -3.85 10.17
N ILE A 46 1.64 -5.07 10.01
CA ILE A 46 0.24 -5.38 10.32
C ILE A 46 0.17 -5.48 11.84
N THR A 47 -0.11 -4.38 12.51
CA THR A 47 -0.48 -4.43 13.92
C THR A 47 -1.94 -4.89 13.95
N ASN A 48 -2.20 -6.07 14.53
CA ASN A 48 -3.58 -6.55 14.75
C ASN A 48 -4.35 -5.46 15.50
N PHE A 49 -5.47 -5.04 14.93
CA PHE A 49 -6.53 -4.33 15.64
C PHE A 49 -7.47 -5.35 16.28
#